data_AF-A0ABD1LMN2-F1
#
_entry.id   AF-A0ABD1LMN2-F1
#
_cell.length_a   1.000
_cell.length_b   1.000
_cell.length_c   1.000
_cell.angle_alpha   90.00
_cell.angle_beta   90.00
_cell.angle_gamma   90.00
#
_symmetry.space_group_name_H-M   'P 1'
#
loop_
_entity.id
_entity.type
_entity.pdbx_description
1 polymer ?
#
loop_
_entity_poly.entity_id
_entity_poly.type
_entity_poly.pdbx_seq_one_letter_code
_entity_poly.pdbx_strand_id
1 'polypeptide(L)'
;MASPSESSLITKLHSSDTGGIHALVSDYLRPLADLKPSKKPTAHDQTLIRSLAKRFLSFLNASLSILPKRLPELSKSTDAVVSLHELLLVYRLCLRCLDAVSSQLASRPFSVEFQRLRFAHCLESCALLHEAEAEAFAVLEKLRSPKRKDKLLPQIDKGDRDSEDLCRLVVEIVACLVRCAAAGLAKEDDHFRKVLQLVDEVTPWLGESEVRRIFSDARTCAPCIIFFDEVDALTTKRGIEGDWVIERLLNLVK
;
A
#
# COMPACT_ATOMS: atom_id res chain seq x y z
N MET A 1 32.11 10.14 -15.95
CA MET A 1 32.06 9.72 -14.52
C MET A 1 31.72 8.24 -14.49
N ALA A 2 32.41 7.44 -13.67
CA ALA A 2 32.09 6.01 -13.55
C ALA A 2 30.65 5.84 -13.04
N SER A 3 29.91 4.88 -13.58
CA SER A 3 28.56 4.56 -13.08
C SER A 3 28.62 4.15 -11.61
N PRO A 4 27.78 4.69 -10.73
CA PRO A 4 27.82 4.35 -9.30
C PRO A 4 27.54 2.86 -9.11
N SER A 5 28.30 2.21 -8.22
CA SER A 5 28.06 0.80 -7.86
C SER A 5 26.82 0.68 -6.97
N GLU A 6 26.17 -0.49 -7.01
CA GLU A 6 25.04 -0.82 -6.13
C GLU A 6 25.38 -0.58 -4.65
N SER A 7 26.55 -1.06 -4.21
CA SER A 7 27.03 -0.89 -2.84
C SER A 7 27.13 0.58 -2.42
N SER A 8 27.68 1.43 -3.29
CA SER A 8 27.84 2.87 -3.02
C SER A 8 26.48 3.57 -2.88
N LEU A 9 25.51 3.20 -3.74
CA LEU A 9 24.16 3.74 -3.66
C LEU A 9 23.44 3.30 -2.38
N ILE A 10 23.53 2.02 -2.01
CA ILE A 10 22.95 1.51 -0.76
C ILE A 10 23.59 2.22 0.46
N THR A 11 24.91 2.41 0.48
CA THR A 11 25.58 3.16 1.54
C THR A 11 25.06 4.60 1.62
N LYS A 12 24.85 5.28 0.48
CA LYS A 12 24.30 6.65 0.47
C LYS A 12 22.82 6.69 0.88
N LEU A 13 22.02 5.63 0.68
CA LEU A 13 20.65 5.58 1.22
C LEU A 13 20.61 5.58 2.75
N HIS A 14 21.67 5.04 3.37
CA HIS A 14 21.83 5.06 4.83
C HIS A 14 22.41 6.37 5.37
N SER A 15 23.06 7.20 4.55
CA SER A 15 23.72 8.42 5.02
C SER A 15 22.71 9.51 5.41
N SER A 16 23.12 10.39 6.33
CA SER A 16 22.32 11.55 6.75
C SER A 16 22.21 12.61 5.67
N ASP A 17 23.30 12.83 4.91
CA ASP A 17 23.28 13.64 3.70
C ASP A 17 22.98 12.75 2.50
N THR A 18 21.78 12.93 1.94
CA THR A 18 21.33 12.22 0.74
C THR A 18 21.23 13.15 -0.46
N GLY A 19 21.90 14.32 -0.42
CA GLY A 19 21.94 15.26 -1.54
C GLY A 19 22.34 14.58 -2.86
N GLY A 20 21.51 14.77 -3.88
CA GLY A 20 21.70 14.24 -5.24
C GLY A 20 21.58 12.72 -5.39
N ILE A 21 21.11 12.00 -4.34
CA ILE A 21 20.95 10.55 -4.43
C ILE A 21 19.93 10.15 -5.50
N HIS A 22 18.86 10.93 -5.69
CA HIS A 22 17.84 10.65 -6.69
C HIS A 22 18.43 10.65 -8.10
N ALA A 23 19.32 11.59 -8.43
CA ALA A 23 20.00 11.62 -9.72
C ALA A 23 20.88 10.37 -9.92
N LEU A 24 21.66 10.00 -8.90
CA LEU A 24 22.53 8.81 -8.95
C LEU A 24 21.73 7.51 -9.12
N VAL A 25 20.61 7.36 -8.39
CA VAL A 25 19.74 6.19 -8.49
C VAL A 25 18.98 6.19 -9.82
N SER A 26 18.55 7.35 -10.31
CA SER A 26 17.92 7.50 -11.63
C SER A 26 18.85 7.05 -12.75
N ASP A 27 20.12 7.43 -12.69
CA ASP A 27 21.12 7.01 -13.66
C ASP A 27 21.40 5.50 -13.59
N TYR A 28 21.45 4.94 -12.39
CA TYR A 28 21.66 3.51 -12.18
C TYR A 28 20.47 2.66 -12.66
N LEU A 29 19.23 3.08 -12.38
CA LEU A 29 18.00 2.38 -12.76
C LEU A 29 17.48 2.73 -14.16
N ARG A 30 18.14 3.65 -14.89
CA ARG A 30 17.73 4.09 -16.22
C ARG A 30 17.36 2.95 -17.19
N PRO A 31 18.16 1.85 -17.30
CA PRO A 31 17.81 0.75 -18.21
C PRO A 31 16.45 0.10 -17.92
N LEU A 32 16.01 0.17 -16.67
CA LEU A 32 14.74 -0.39 -16.22
C LEU A 32 13.63 0.68 -16.28
N ALA A 33 13.94 1.94 -15.95
CA ALA A 33 13.00 3.06 -16.04
C ALA A 33 12.54 3.35 -17.48
N ASP A 34 13.37 3.07 -18.49
CA ASP A 34 13.06 3.28 -19.91
C ASP A 34 12.16 2.18 -20.51
N LEU A 35 11.83 1.12 -19.75
CA LEU A 35 10.92 0.08 -20.20
C LEU A 35 9.52 0.66 -20.41
N LYS A 36 9.01 0.56 -21.64
CA LYS A 36 7.64 0.98 -21.95
C LYS A 36 6.63 -0.01 -21.35
N PRO A 37 5.58 0.46 -20.67
CA PRO A 37 4.50 -0.40 -20.20
C PRO A 37 3.76 -0.98 -21.42
N SER A 38 3.93 -2.29 -21.66
CA SER A 38 3.20 -3.01 -22.71
C SER A 38 2.15 -3.94 -22.10
N LYS A 39 0.89 -3.82 -22.57
CA LYS A 39 -0.22 -4.69 -22.16
C LYS A 39 -0.03 -6.15 -22.59
N LYS A 40 0.83 -6.40 -23.59
CA LYS A 40 1.23 -7.74 -24.07
C LYS A 40 2.72 -7.72 -24.45
N PRO A 41 3.64 -8.04 -23.53
CA PRO A 41 5.06 -8.07 -23.82
C PRO A 41 5.38 -9.17 -24.83
N THR A 42 6.21 -8.88 -25.83
CA THR A 42 6.74 -9.89 -26.75
C THR A 42 7.68 -10.84 -26.02
N ALA A 43 8.02 -11.99 -26.62
CA ALA A 43 8.99 -12.93 -26.05
C ALA A 43 10.38 -12.27 -25.81
N HIS A 44 10.75 -11.33 -26.69
CA HIS A 44 11.97 -10.53 -26.52
C HIS A 44 11.86 -9.62 -25.30
N ASP A 45 10.73 -8.91 -25.13
CA ASP A 45 10.48 -8.05 -23.98
C ASP A 45 10.53 -8.84 -22.67
N GLN A 46 9.93 -10.03 -22.62
CA GLN A 46 9.97 -10.90 -21.43
C GLN A 46 11.40 -11.32 -21.07
N THR A 47 12.25 -11.55 -22.08
CA THR A 47 13.66 -11.91 -21.87
C THR A 47 14.46 -10.72 -21.33
N LEU A 48 14.22 -9.52 -21.87
CA LEU A 48 14.81 -8.27 -21.36
C LEU A 48 14.34 -7.95 -19.94
N ILE A 49 13.05 -8.07 -19.66
CA ILE A 49 12.49 -7.86 -18.32
C ILE A 49 13.13 -8.82 -17.32
N ARG A 50 13.29 -10.10 -17.67
CA ARG A 50 13.96 -11.10 -16.81
C ARG A 50 15.42 -10.76 -16.55
N SER A 51 16.18 -10.36 -17.57
CA SER A 51 17.59 -10.03 -17.41
C SER A 51 17.80 -8.77 -16.57
N LEU A 52 16.96 -7.75 -16.77
CA LEU A 52 16.96 -6.52 -15.97
C LEU A 52 16.51 -6.79 -14.54
N ALA A 53 15.46 -7.60 -14.33
CA ALA A 53 15.03 -8.00 -13.00
C ALA A 53 16.18 -8.69 -12.25
N LYS A 54 16.87 -9.67 -12.87
CA LYS A 54 18.02 -10.36 -12.26
C LYS A 54 19.13 -9.39 -11.85
N ARG A 55 19.33 -8.31 -12.61
CA ARG A 55 20.38 -7.31 -12.34
C ARG A 55 20.00 -6.34 -11.22
N PHE A 56 18.74 -5.92 -11.13
CA PHE A 56 18.35 -4.77 -10.30
C PHE A 56 17.44 -5.12 -9.11
N LEU A 57 16.90 -6.34 -9.03
CA LEU A 57 15.97 -6.72 -7.97
C LEU A 57 16.63 -6.68 -6.57
N SER A 58 17.92 -7.02 -6.46
CA SER A 58 18.67 -6.91 -5.19
C SER A 58 18.66 -5.47 -4.67
N PHE A 59 19.00 -4.52 -5.54
CA PHE A 59 19.00 -3.10 -5.22
C PHE A 59 17.59 -2.58 -4.88
N LEU A 60 16.57 -2.97 -5.65
CA LEU A 60 15.19 -2.57 -5.39
C LEU A 60 14.71 -3.09 -4.02
N ASN A 61 14.96 -4.37 -3.71
CA ASN A 61 14.58 -4.97 -2.43
C ASN A 61 15.31 -4.31 -1.26
N ALA A 62 16.62 -4.04 -1.41
CA ALA A 62 17.40 -3.35 -0.39
C ALA A 62 16.87 -1.92 -0.17
N SER A 63 16.67 -1.15 -1.24
CA SER A 63 16.16 0.23 -1.17
C SER A 63 14.78 0.29 -0.53
N LEU A 64 13.86 -0.58 -0.95
CA LEU A 64 12.52 -0.68 -0.37
C LEU A 64 12.55 -1.19 1.07
N SER A 65 13.59 -1.90 1.53
CA SER A 65 13.74 -2.26 2.95
C SER A 65 14.26 -1.10 3.82
N ILE A 66 15.05 -0.20 3.24
CA ILE A 66 15.71 0.92 3.93
C ILE A 66 14.78 2.13 4.04
N LEU A 67 14.19 2.56 2.91
CA LEU A 67 13.44 3.80 2.80
C LEU A 67 12.29 3.95 3.81
N PRO A 68 11.44 2.92 4.06
CA PRO A 68 10.35 3.04 5.03
C PRO A 68 10.81 3.33 6.46
N LYS A 69 12.03 2.90 6.81
CA LYS A 69 12.61 3.11 8.14
C LYS A 69 13.19 4.53 8.28
N ARG A 70 13.77 5.05 7.20
CA ARG A 70 14.46 6.35 7.17
C ARG A 70 13.49 7.53 7.07
N LEU A 71 12.46 7.44 6.24
CA LEU A 71 11.59 8.58 5.95
C LEU A 71 10.91 9.19 7.19
N PRO A 72 10.31 8.40 8.11
CA PRO A 72 9.69 8.95 9.31
C PRO A 72 10.67 9.53 10.34
N GLU A 73 11.95 9.14 10.27
CA GLU A 73 13.01 9.73 11.11
C GLU A 73 13.39 11.12 10.59
N LEU A 74 13.53 11.25 9.26
CA LEU A 74 13.90 12.51 8.62
C LEU A 74 12.77 13.55 8.70
N SER A 75 11.50 13.14 8.63
CA SER A 75 10.37 14.07 8.71
C SER A 75 10.28 14.84 10.03
N LYS A 76 10.93 14.34 11.09
CA LYS A 76 10.98 14.99 12.41
C LYS A 76 12.04 16.10 12.50
N SER A 77 12.95 16.20 11.52
CA SER A 77 14.05 17.16 11.52
C SER A 77 13.85 18.25 10.47
N THR A 78 13.82 19.51 10.90
CA THR A 78 13.65 20.68 10.02
C THR A 78 14.82 20.87 9.04
N ASP A 79 16.02 20.39 9.38
CA ASP A 79 17.21 20.54 8.53
C ASP A 79 17.29 19.49 7.41
N ALA A 80 16.41 18.48 7.44
CA ALA A 80 16.48 17.31 6.55
C ALA A 80 15.51 17.38 5.35
N VAL A 81 14.89 18.53 5.05
CA VAL A 81 13.86 18.66 4.00
C VAL A 81 14.36 18.22 2.63
N VAL A 82 15.57 18.63 2.23
CA VAL A 82 16.17 18.25 0.94
C VAL A 82 16.40 16.74 0.88
N SER A 83 16.99 16.18 1.95
CA SER A 83 17.24 14.74 2.04
C SER A 83 15.93 13.93 2.01
N LEU A 84 14.89 14.40 2.72
CA LEU A 84 13.57 13.78 2.72
C LEU A 84 12.96 13.76 1.31
N HIS A 85 12.99 14.90 0.62
CA HIS A 85 12.46 15.02 -0.74
C HIS A 85 13.19 14.06 -1.71
N GLU A 86 14.52 14.05 -1.67
CA GLU A 86 15.34 13.14 -2.47
C GLU A 86 15.00 11.65 -2.23
N LEU A 87 14.85 11.24 -0.97
CA LEU A 87 14.50 9.85 -0.64
C LEU A 87 13.06 9.48 -1.06
N LEU A 88 12.11 10.41 -0.99
CA LEU A 88 10.75 10.20 -1.51
C LEU A 88 10.76 9.99 -3.03
N LEU A 89 11.57 10.77 -3.76
CA LEU A 89 11.74 10.58 -5.21
C LEU A 89 12.37 9.22 -5.53
N VAL A 90 13.40 8.80 -4.76
CA VAL A 90 13.99 7.46 -4.90
C VAL A 90 12.95 6.37 -4.64
N TYR A 91 12.14 6.46 -3.59
CA TYR A 91 11.10 5.48 -3.30
C TYR A 91 10.12 5.36 -4.49
N ARG A 92 9.60 6.49 -4.99
CA ARG A 92 8.73 6.50 -6.18
C ARG A 92 9.37 5.85 -7.40
N LEU A 93 10.65 6.14 -7.65
CA LEU A 93 11.38 5.52 -8.75
C LEU A 93 11.51 4.00 -8.55
N CYS A 94 11.90 3.54 -7.36
CA CYS A 94 11.98 2.12 -7.04
C CYS A 94 10.64 1.40 -7.23
N LEU A 95 9.51 2.00 -6.84
CA LEU A 95 8.18 1.43 -7.04
C LEU A 95 7.78 1.35 -8.52
N ARG A 96 8.09 2.39 -9.31
CA ARG A 96 7.86 2.36 -10.77
C ARG A 96 8.71 1.27 -11.45
N CYS A 97 9.96 1.14 -11.03
CA CYS A 97 10.85 0.08 -11.49
C CYS A 97 10.32 -1.30 -11.07
N LEU A 98 9.83 -1.45 -9.84
CA LEU A 98 9.25 -2.70 -9.35
C LEU A 98 8.01 -3.11 -10.17
N ASP A 99 7.14 -2.15 -10.50
CA ASP A 99 6.00 -2.37 -11.41
C ASP A 99 6.46 -2.90 -12.78
N ALA A 100 7.52 -2.35 -13.36
CA ALA A 100 8.04 -2.74 -14.67
C ALA A 100 8.58 -4.19 -14.70
N VAL A 101 9.02 -4.72 -13.56
CA VAL A 101 9.49 -6.10 -13.42
C VAL A 101 8.53 -6.99 -12.63
N SER A 102 7.30 -6.53 -12.36
CA SER A 102 6.29 -7.22 -11.56
C SER A 102 6.05 -8.67 -11.99
N SER A 103 6.04 -8.93 -13.30
CA SER A 103 5.94 -10.28 -13.89
C SER A 103 7.03 -11.28 -13.45
N GLN A 104 8.14 -10.81 -12.89
CA GLN A 104 9.28 -11.63 -12.44
C GLN A 104 9.34 -11.75 -10.91
N LEU A 105 8.43 -11.10 -10.19
CA LEU A 105 8.34 -11.25 -8.73
C LEU A 105 7.78 -12.64 -8.40
N ALA A 106 8.14 -13.15 -7.22
CA ALA A 106 7.62 -14.42 -6.72
C ALA A 106 6.08 -14.44 -6.78
N SER A 107 5.49 -15.64 -6.76
CA SER A 107 4.06 -15.91 -6.95
C SER A 107 3.10 -15.31 -5.90
N ARG A 108 3.55 -14.33 -5.09
CA ARG A 108 2.67 -13.64 -4.15
C ARG A 108 1.85 -12.59 -4.92
N PRO A 109 0.52 -12.72 -4.95
CA PRO A 109 -0.33 -11.74 -5.61
C PRO A 109 -0.17 -10.37 -4.90
N PHE A 110 -0.42 -9.30 -5.65
CA PHE A 110 -0.46 -7.93 -5.14
C PHE A 110 0.81 -7.41 -4.45
N SER A 111 1.96 -8.08 -4.66
CA SER A 111 3.21 -7.75 -3.96
C SER A 111 3.67 -6.31 -4.21
N VAL A 112 3.44 -5.76 -5.41
CA VAL A 112 3.78 -4.37 -5.73
C VAL A 112 2.81 -3.39 -5.09
N GLU A 113 1.53 -3.74 -5.04
CA GLU A 113 0.48 -2.95 -4.43
C GLU A 113 0.67 -2.83 -2.92
N PHE A 114 1.07 -3.90 -2.23
CA PHE A 114 1.50 -3.82 -0.82
C PHE A 114 2.72 -2.88 -0.63
N GLN A 115 3.67 -2.89 -1.56
CA GLN A 115 4.83 -1.99 -1.51
C GLN A 115 4.44 -0.52 -1.68
N ARG A 116 3.44 -0.25 -2.52
CA ARG A 116 2.84 1.09 -2.73
C ARG A 116 2.02 1.54 -1.53
N LEU A 117 1.21 0.66 -0.94
CA LEU A 117 0.50 0.96 0.30
C LEU A 117 1.48 1.30 1.44
N ARG A 118 2.59 0.56 1.56
CA ARG A 118 3.65 0.90 2.53
C ARG A 118 4.24 2.29 2.28
N PHE A 119 4.36 2.71 1.03
CA PHE A 119 4.79 4.07 0.69
C PHE A 119 3.74 5.12 1.09
N ALA A 120 2.44 4.86 0.88
CA ALA A 120 1.36 5.73 1.37
C ALA A 120 1.44 5.94 2.90
N HIS A 121 1.67 4.87 3.67
CA HIS A 121 1.91 4.99 5.12
C HIS A 121 3.16 5.81 5.49
N CYS A 122 4.22 5.74 4.68
CA CYS A 122 5.40 6.57 4.90
C CYS A 122 5.06 8.05 4.67
N LEU A 123 4.32 8.37 3.61
CA LEU A 123 3.87 9.74 3.32
C LEU A 123 2.99 10.28 4.45
N GLU A 124 2.04 9.48 4.93
CA GLU A 124 1.19 9.79 6.08
C GLU A 124 2.04 10.09 7.33
N SER A 125 3.02 9.23 7.63
CA SER A 125 3.96 9.42 8.76
C SER A 125 4.85 10.65 8.60
N CYS A 126 4.98 11.17 7.38
CA CYS A 126 5.69 12.42 7.08
C CYS A 126 4.75 13.64 7.04
N ALA A 127 3.48 13.50 7.44
CA ALA A 127 2.43 14.51 7.35
C ALA A 127 2.14 15.01 5.91
N LEU A 128 2.51 14.23 4.88
CA LEU A 128 2.22 14.52 3.47
C LEU A 128 0.87 13.89 3.08
N LEU A 129 -0.21 14.32 3.75
CA LEU A 129 -1.52 13.66 3.73
C LEU A 129 -2.14 13.59 2.32
N HIS A 130 -2.05 14.68 1.55
CA HIS A 130 -2.57 14.71 0.18
C HIS A 130 -1.82 13.72 -0.74
N GLU A 131 -0.50 13.60 -0.60
CA GLU A 131 0.30 12.65 -1.38
C GLU A 131 0.01 11.20 -0.96
N ALA A 132 -0.19 10.96 0.34
CA ALA A 132 -0.56 9.66 0.88
C ALA A 132 -1.93 9.21 0.35
N GLU A 133 -2.92 10.10 0.39
CA GLU A 133 -4.26 9.87 -0.13
C GLU A 133 -4.25 9.58 -1.64
N ALA A 134 -3.52 10.38 -2.41
CA ALA A 134 -3.38 10.19 -3.85
C ALA A 134 -2.76 8.83 -4.20
N GLU A 135 -1.71 8.40 -3.47
CA GLU A 135 -1.10 7.08 -3.67
C GLU A 135 -2.07 5.95 -3.27
N ALA A 136 -2.76 6.06 -2.13
CA ALA A 136 -3.72 5.07 -1.66
C ALA A 136 -4.88 4.87 -2.65
N PHE A 137 -5.46 5.96 -3.17
CA PHE A 137 -6.44 5.88 -4.25
C PHE A 137 -5.87 5.29 -5.54
N ALA A 138 -4.65 5.65 -5.93
CA ALA A 138 -4.03 5.09 -7.14
C ALA A 138 -3.83 3.56 -7.03
N VAL A 139 -3.48 3.05 -5.85
CA VAL A 139 -3.42 1.60 -5.59
C VAL A 139 -4.82 0.99 -5.69
N LEU A 140 -5.81 1.58 -5.02
CA LEU A 140 -7.19 1.07 -5.07
C LEU A 140 -7.72 1.00 -6.50
N GLU A 141 -7.52 2.05 -7.29
CA GLU A 141 -7.96 2.12 -8.69
C GLU A 141 -7.31 1.04 -9.57
N LYS A 142 -6.04 0.67 -9.31
CA LYS A 142 -5.39 -0.46 -10.00
C LYS A 142 -6.02 -1.82 -9.65
N LEU A 143 -6.53 -1.98 -8.43
CA LEU A 143 -7.16 -3.22 -7.97
C LEU A 143 -8.58 -3.38 -8.52
N ARG A 144 -9.25 -2.28 -8.91
CA ARG A 144 -10.64 -2.31 -9.37
C ARG A 144 -10.82 -3.16 -10.62
N SER A 145 -11.90 -3.94 -10.64
CA SER A 145 -12.28 -4.74 -11.81
C SER A 145 -12.79 -3.84 -12.93
N PRO A 146 -12.33 -4.00 -14.18
CA PRO A 146 -12.81 -3.21 -15.32
C PRO A 146 -14.30 -3.43 -15.63
N LYS A 147 -14.93 -4.48 -15.06
CA LYS A 147 -16.31 -4.88 -15.34
C LYS A 147 -17.37 -4.13 -14.52
N ARG A 148 -16.99 -3.40 -13.47
CA ARG A 148 -17.92 -2.65 -12.59
C ARG A 148 -17.34 -1.28 -12.23
N LYS A 149 -17.57 -0.29 -13.11
CA LYS A 149 -17.12 1.10 -12.89
C LYS A 149 -17.93 1.83 -11.80
N ASP A 150 -19.09 1.29 -11.47
CA ASP A 150 -20.06 1.79 -10.49
C ASP A 150 -19.65 1.52 -9.04
N LYS A 151 -18.85 0.48 -8.78
CA LYS A 151 -18.33 0.18 -7.43
C LYS A 151 -16.91 0.70 -7.25
N LEU A 152 -16.61 1.16 -6.03
CA LEU A 152 -15.29 1.69 -5.69
C LEU A 152 -14.33 0.56 -5.28
N LEU A 153 -14.85 -0.55 -4.74
CA LEU A 153 -14.05 -1.69 -4.33
C LEU A 153 -13.96 -2.80 -5.40
N PRO A 154 -12.85 -3.59 -5.42
CA PRO A 154 -12.76 -4.78 -6.26
C PRO A 154 -13.75 -5.87 -5.82
N GLN A 155 -14.06 -6.78 -6.75
CA GLN A 155 -14.85 -7.97 -6.41
C GLN A 155 -13.96 -8.99 -5.71
N ILE A 156 -14.41 -9.48 -4.56
CA ILE A 156 -13.74 -10.54 -3.81
C ILE A 156 -14.59 -11.81 -3.93
N ASP A 157 -14.06 -12.83 -4.59
CA ASP A 157 -14.68 -14.15 -4.67
C ASP A 157 -14.28 -14.96 -3.42
N LYS A 158 -15.26 -15.52 -2.70
CA LYS A 158 -15.02 -16.20 -1.42
C LYS A 158 -14.29 -17.53 -1.65
N GLY A 159 -13.15 -17.76 -0.97
CA GLY A 159 -12.58 -19.10 -0.79
C GLY A 159 -11.16 -19.35 -1.31
N ASP A 160 -10.45 -18.36 -1.84
CA ASP A 160 -9.04 -18.47 -2.25
C ASP A 160 -8.12 -17.58 -1.40
N ARG A 161 -6.84 -17.96 -1.22
CA ARG A 161 -5.85 -17.16 -0.49
C ARG A 161 -5.60 -15.81 -1.14
N ASP A 162 -5.63 -15.76 -2.47
CA ASP A 162 -5.46 -14.51 -3.21
C ASP A 162 -6.59 -13.52 -2.88
N SER A 163 -7.81 -14.02 -2.64
CA SER A 163 -8.95 -13.22 -2.19
C SER A 163 -8.78 -12.68 -0.77
N GLU A 164 -8.10 -13.42 0.11
CA GLU A 164 -7.80 -12.99 1.48
C GLU A 164 -6.73 -11.88 1.48
N ASP A 165 -5.66 -12.06 0.71
CA ASP A 165 -4.61 -11.04 0.53
C ASP A 165 -5.18 -9.76 -0.11
N LEU A 166 -6.07 -9.89 -1.10
CA LEU A 166 -6.78 -8.75 -1.69
C LEU A 166 -7.69 -8.05 -0.68
N CYS A 167 -8.45 -8.80 0.11
CA CYS A 167 -9.31 -8.26 1.17
C CYS A 167 -8.50 -7.44 2.16
N ARG A 168 -7.41 -8.03 2.68
CA ARG A 168 -6.50 -7.38 3.61
C ARG A 168 -5.93 -6.09 3.03
N LEU A 169 -5.41 -6.15 1.81
CA LEU A 169 -4.84 -4.99 1.13
C LEU A 169 -5.84 -3.85 1.01
N VAL A 170 -7.07 -4.15 0.58
CA VAL A 170 -8.12 -3.13 0.42
C VAL A 170 -8.54 -2.55 1.76
N VAL A 171 -8.71 -3.37 2.80
CA VAL A 171 -9.02 -2.88 4.16
C VAL A 171 -7.92 -1.94 4.66
N GLU A 172 -6.65 -2.29 4.48
CA GLU A 172 -5.53 -1.44 4.89
C GLU A 172 -5.47 -0.12 4.07
N ILE A 173 -5.80 -0.15 2.78
CA ILE A 173 -5.92 1.06 1.95
C ILE A 173 -7.04 1.97 2.49
N VAL A 174 -8.24 1.43 2.73
CA VAL A 174 -9.37 2.22 3.24
C VAL A 174 -9.04 2.81 4.62
N ALA A 175 -8.38 2.04 5.49
CA ALA A 175 -7.92 2.55 6.78
C ALA A 175 -6.88 3.67 6.65
N CYS A 176 -5.99 3.62 5.66
CA CYS A 176 -5.05 4.71 5.36
C CYS A 176 -5.81 5.98 4.92
N LEU A 177 -6.79 5.85 4.03
CA LEU A 177 -7.62 6.96 3.55
C LEU A 177 -8.41 7.61 4.69
N VAL A 178 -9.00 6.81 5.59
CA VAL A 178 -9.70 7.29 6.78
C VAL A 178 -8.77 8.10 7.68
N ARG A 179 -7.53 7.63 7.92
CA ARG A 179 -6.53 8.38 8.71
C ARG A 179 -6.14 9.69 8.04
N CYS A 180 -5.92 9.69 6.73
CA CYS A 180 -5.61 10.91 5.98
C CYS A 180 -6.75 11.93 6.08
N ALA A 181 -8.00 11.48 5.88
CA ALA A 181 -9.18 12.34 5.99
C ALA A 181 -9.37 12.90 7.42
N ALA A 182 -9.16 12.07 8.44
CA ALA A 182 -9.26 12.49 9.84
C ALA A 182 -8.17 13.51 10.23
N ALA A 183 -6.93 13.29 9.79
CA ALA A 183 -5.80 14.18 10.08
C ALA A 183 -5.82 15.48 9.26
N GLY A 184 -6.36 15.43 8.03
CA GLY A 184 -6.35 16.54 7.09
C GLY A 184 -7.33 17.67 7.40
N LEU A 185 -8.20 17.51 8.41
CA LEU A 185 -9.26 18.47 8.80
C LEU A 185 -10.17 18.94 7.65
N ALA A 186 -10.11 18.32 6.48
CA ALA A 186 -10.91 18.64 5.31
C ALA A 186 -12.32 18.05 5.48
N LYS A 187 -13.15 18.74 6.25
CA LYS A 187 -14.57 18.40 6.48
C LYS A 187 -15.49 18.84 5.32
N GLU A 188 -14.94 19.43 4.27
CA GLU A 188 -15.69 19.86 3.09
C GLU A 188 -15.05 19.22 1.85
N ASP A 189 -15.74 18.24 1.25
CA ASP A 189 -15.77 17.92 -0.20
C ASP A 189 -16.18 16.47 -0.53
N ASP A 190 -16.40 16.22 -1.82
CA ASP A 190 -16.62 14.93 -2.45
C ASP A 190 -15.57 13.86 -2.10
N HIS A 191 -14.35 14.25 -1.72
CA HIS A 191 -13.31 13.34 -1.24
C HIS A 191 -13.71 12.63 0.06
N PHE A 192 -14.19 13.39 1.05
CA PHE A 192 -14.65 12.82 2.32
C PHE A 192 -15.86 11.89 2.10
N ARG A 193 -16.79 12.28 1.20
CA ARG A 193 -17.92 11.41 0.81
C ARG A 193 -17.45 10.10 0.18
N LYS A 194 -16.44 10.17 -0.68
CA LYS A 194 -15.86 8.98 -1.32
C LYS A 194 -15.20 8.06 -0.29
N VAL A 195 -14.51 8.60 0.70
CA VAL A 195 -13.94 7.83 1.82
C VAL A 195 -15.04 7.18 2.65
N LEU A 196 -16.12 7.90 2.99
CA LEU A 196 -17.27 7.31 3.69
C LEU A 196 -17.90 6.16 2.90
N GLN A 197 -18.12 6.35 1.59
CA GLN A 197 -18.65 5.28 0.74
C GLN A 197 -17.74 4.04 0.73
N LEU A 198 -16.42 4.23 0.70
CA LEU A 198 -15.45 3.13 0.78
C LEU A 198 -15.55 2.37 2.11
N VAL A 199 -15.72 3.11 3.21
CA VAL A 199 -15.91 2.53 4.55
C VAL A 199 -17.18 1.68 4.57
N ASP A 200 -18.29 2.18 4.04
CA ASP A 200 -19.54 1.42 3.95
C ASP A 200 -19.38 0.16 3.09
N GLU A 201 -18.69 0.26 1.95
CA GLU A 201 -18.44 -0.90 1.07
C GLU A 201 -17.53 -1.97 1.72
N VAL A 202 -16.59 -1.59 2.59
CA VAL A 202 -15.65 -2.52 3.25
C VAL A 202 -16.22 -3.12 4.55
N THR A 203 -17.22 -2.47 5.17
CA THR A 203 -17.82 -2.88 6.45
C THR A 203 -18.24 -4.35 6.50
N PRO A 204 -18.93 -4.91 5.47
CA PRO A 204 -19.33 -6.31 5.49
C PRO A 204 -18.15 -7.29 5.57
N TRP A 205 -16.98 -6.89 5.07
CA TRP A 205 -15.78 -7.74 5.08
C TRP A 205 -15.15 -7.83 6.48
N LEU A 206 -15.34 -6.80 7.31
CA LEU A 206 -14.88 -6.75 8.69
C LEU A 206 -15.76 -7.59 9.64
N GLY A 207 -17.07 -7.65 9.35
CA GLY A 207 -18.04 -8.38 10.17
C GLY A 207 -18.01 -9.90 9.97
N GLU A 208 -17.82 -10.38 8.73
CA GLU A 208 -17.85 -11.83 8.45
C GLU A 208 -16.63 -12.58 9.00
N SER A 209 -15.45 -11.96 9.07
CA SER A 209 -14.19 -12.62 9.43
C SER A 209 -14.07 -12.91 10.94
N GLU A 210 -14.36 -11.91 11.78
CA GLU A 210 -14.23 -12.03 13.24
C GLU A 210 -15.24 -13.03 13.80
N VAL A 211 -16.49 -12.96 13.32
CA VAL A 211 -17.55 -13.90 13.71
C VAL A 211 -17.17 -15.32 13.30
N ARG A 212 -16.68 -15.55 12.07
CA ARG A 212 -16.24 -16.88 11.62
C ARG A 212 -15.10 -17.44 12.47
N ARG A 213 -14.12 -16.62 12.86
CA ARG A 213 -13.00 -17.04 13.71
C ARG A 213 -13.49 -17.48 15.09
N ILE A 214 -14.32 -16.65 15.74
CA ILE A 214 -14.91 -16.96 17.06
C ILE A 214 -15.65 -18.31 17.03
N PHE A 215 -16.47 -18.56 16.00
CA PHE A 215 -17.18 -19.84 15.87
C PHE A 215 -16.26 -21.03 15.53
N SER A 216 -15.14 -20.80 14.84
CA SER A 216 -14.12 -21.84 14.59
C SER A 216 -13.41 -22.25 15.87
N ASP A 217 -12.96 -21.26 16.65
CA ASP A 217 -12.25 -21.47 17.91
C ASP A 217 -13.18 -22.15 18.93
N ALA A 218 -14.44 -21.70 19.01
CA ALA A 218 -15.46 -22.33 19.84
C ALA A 218 -15.70 -23.82 19.52
N ARG A 219 -15.65 -24.21 18.23
CA ARG A 219 -15.76 -25.62 17.83
C ARG A 219 -14.56 -26.45 18.29
N THR A 220 -13.36 -25.89 18.26
CA THR A 220 -12.15 -26.59 18.75
C THR A 220 -12.15 -26.74 20.27
N CYS A 221 -12.79 -25.83 20.99
CA CYS A 221 -12.88 -25.80 22.44
C CYS A 221 -14.17 -26.45 22.99
N ALA A 222 -14.85 -27.30 22.21
CA ALA A 222 -16.12 -27.90 22.64
C ALA A 222 -15.92 -28.88 23.82
N PRO A 223 -16.81 -28.85 24.85
CA PRO A 223 -18.02 -28.01 24.96
C PRO A 223 -17.70 -26.59 25.47
N CYS A 224 -18.23 -25.56 24.81
CA CYS A 224 -18.10 -24.17 25.23
C CYS A 224 -19.39 -23.37 25.00
N ILE A 225 -19.52 -22.22 25.66
CA ILE A 225 -20.63 -21.28 25.53
C ILE A 225 -20.07 -19.98 24.94
N ILE A 226 -20.65 -19.52 23.83
CA ILE A 226 -20.33 -18.22 23.24
C ILE A 226 -21.34 -17.20 23.78
N PHE A 227 -20.85 -16.15 24.44
CA PHE A 227 -21.66 -15.06 24.95
C PHE A 227 -21.50 -13.83 24.05
N PHE A 228 -22.60 -13.27 23.59
CA PHE A 228 -22.62 -12.01 22.88
C PHE A 228 -23.15 -10.94 23.83
N ASP A 229 -22.25 -10.12 24.35
CA ASP A 229 -22.61 -8.90 25.07
C ASP A 229 -22.72 -7.77 24.03
N GLU A 230 -23.77 -6.97 24.09
CA GLU A 230 -24.03 -5.85 23.15
C GLU A 230 -24.17 -6.28 21.66
N VAL A 231 -25.18 -7.11 21.37
CA VAL A 231 -25.49 -7.53 19.98
C VAL A 231 -25.83 -6.34 19.06
N ASP A 232 -26.28 -5.23 19.62
CA ASP A 232 -26.49 -3.95 18.96
C ASP A 232 -25.18 -3.25 18.55
N ALA A 233 -24.05 -3.54 19.19
CA ALA A 233 -22.73 -3.13 18.70
C ALA A 233 -22.27 -3.97 17.50
N LEU A 234 -22.76 -5.21 17.37
CA LEU A 234 -22.51 -6.11 16.23
C LEU A 234 -23.48 -5.87 15.06
N THR A 235 -24.61 -5.19 15.32
CA THR A 235 -25.68 -5.01 14.35
C THR A 235 -26.15 -3.56 14.30
N THR A 236 -25.92 -2.88 13.18
CA THR A 236 -26.48 -1.54 12.95
C THR A 236 -27.99 -1.61 12.73
N LYS A 237 -28.73 -0.63 13.28
CA LYS A 237 -30.07 -0.31 12.76
C LYS A 237 -29.89 0.11 11.30
N ARG A 238 -30.66 -0.48 10.38
CA ARG A 238 -30.62 -0.12 8.95
C ARG A 238 -30.72 1.41 8.81
N GLY A 239 -29.64 2.07 8.38
CA GLY A 239 -29.63 3.51 8.06
C GLY A 239 -28.70 4.43 8.86
N ILE A 240 -27.90 3.93 9.81
CA ILE A 240 -26.83 4.72 10.47
C ILE A 240 -25.53 3.92 10.44
N GLU A 241 -24.79 4.02 9.32
CA GLU A 241 -23.52 3.36 9.04
C GLU A 241 -22.45 4.44 8.85
N GLY A 242 -21.33 4.37 9.56
CA GLY A 242 -20.20 5.29 9.34
C GLY A 242 -19.26 5.42 10.53
N ASP A 243 -19.77 5.87 11.68
CA ASP A 243 -18.90 6.37 12.78
C ASP A 243 -18.15 5.24 13.52
N TRP A 244 -18.83 4.14 13.85
CA TRP A 244 -18.21 2.99 14.52
C TRP A 244 -17.24 2.20 13.61
N VAL A 245 -17.49 2.21 12.30
CA VAL A 245 -16.64 1.50 11.33
C VAL A 245 -15.30 2.22 11.21
N ILE A 246 -15.32 3.55 11.19
CA ILE A 246 -14.12 4.37 11.24
C ILE A 246 -13.32 4.05 12.49
N GLU A 247 -13.95 4.01 13.68
CA GLU A 247 -13.27 3.68 14.92
C GLU A 247 -12.67 2.26 14.91
N ARG A 248 -13.40 1.27 14.36
CA ARG A 248 -12.91 -0.10 14.23
C ARG A 248 -11.76 -0.20 13.22
N LEU A 249 -11.83 0.47 12.08
CA LEU A 249 -10.74 0.55 11.10
C LEU A 249 -9.50 1.23 11.68
N LEU A 250 -9.69 2.28 12.47
CA LEU A 250 -8.59 2.94 13.20
C LEU A 250 -7.97 2.02 14.26
N ASN A 251 -8.78 1.20 14.94
CA ASN A 251 -8.31 0.25 15.94
C ASN A 251 -7.66 -1.01 15.37
N LEU A 252 -7.99 -1.41 14.13
CA LEU A 252 -7.38 -2.55 13.44
C LEU A 252 -5.95 -2.29 12.95
N VAL A 253 -5.50 -1.03 12.95
CA VAL A 253 -4.20 -0.60 12.40
C VAL A 253 -3.29 -0.01 13.49
N LYS A 254 -3.51 -0.37 14.76
CA LYS A 254 -2.61 -0.06 15.88
C LYS A 254 -1.46 -1.06 16.00
#